data_AF-A0A843YK25-F1
#
_entry.id   AF-A0A843YK25-F1
#
_cell.length_a   1.000
_cell.length_b   1.000
_cell.length_c   1.000
_cell.angle_alpha   90.00
_cell.angle_beta   90.00
_cell.angle_gamma   90.00
#
_symmetry.space_group_name_H-M   'P 1'
#
loop_
_entity.id
_entity.type
_entity.pdbx_description
1 polymer ?
#
loop_
_entity_poly.entity_id
_entity_poly.type
_entity_poly.pdbx_seq_one_letter_code
_entity_poly.pdbx_strand_id
1 'polypeptide(L)'
;MLYFCSCYARLMRQLTFALLSFARITPQAALLVWALTPAAQAATPVYLAPAAQQNSDAPQKPQSNDAGIMSRRDGSRDAPFLHLADAISAVSSGQGDHVALLPGAYGSVIWKNIAPLRTIDVRAETTGQVHFDRLVLDNVHNLTFSGFSVWPRKPVDEPGTLVTVHASSSHLTFDRFDLRGRADAPQTYMRWRAKDWLRRWRNNGFRLAGPDMRVQNSAITGVAFGITSHGTNARLEHNLIRGFSGDALRAVGNHSYVAHNRVQDCFAVDKNHDDGFQAWAPRHGGARTSLVGLRLEHNQIWEWTGRRGHPLRCQLQGVGLFDGQYRDIEIRNNLVVVDHHHGISIYGAINGVIANNTVVHPSGNPAKLPWISVNPHKNGTPSRNIEVSHNLAMAYKSVPDALAQNTVARFPAQLFENPAAGDFRPRPDGPLRVGQEGANLPAPLRDQPDLTGLPQQRSP
;
A
#
# COMPACT_ATOMS: atom_id res chain seq x y z
N MET A 1 67.05 -4.17 -27.58
CA MET A 1 65.94 -4.91 -28.22
C MET A 1 64.67 -4.56 -27.45
N LEU A 2 64.09 -3.38 -27.68
CA LEU A 2 63.19 -2.98 -28.79
C LEU A 2 61.72 -3.25 -28.39
N TYR A 3 61.03 -2.25 -27.81
CA TYR A 3 60.00 -1.37 -28.44
C TYR A 3 58.58 -1.96 -28.25
N PHE A 4 57.51 -1.27 -27.84
CA PHE A 4 57.23 0.16 -27.72
C PHE A 4 56.12 0.38 -26.68
N CYS A 5 56.35 1.34 -25.79
CA CYS A 5 55.37 1.98 -24.91
C CYS A 5 54.89 3.25 -25.60
N SER A 6 53.63 3.33 -26.08
CA SER A 6 52.96 4.56 -26.55
C SER A 6 51.64 4.21 -27.25
N CYS A 7 50.48 4.47 -26.63
CA CYS A 7 49.28 4.85 -27.41
C CYS A 7 48.08 5.43 -26.64
N TYR A 8 48.04 5.45 -25.29
CA TYR A 8 46.86 6.00 -24.59
C TYR A 8 47.03 7.39 -23.98
N ALA A 9 48.23 7.98 -24.03
CA ALA A 9 48.52 9.32 -23.50
C ALA A 9 48.57 10.43 -24.58
N ARG A 10 48.22 10.13 -25.85
CA ARG A 10 48.26 11.08 -26.97
C ARG A 10 46.91 11.45 -27.59
N LEU A 11 45.79 10.85 -27.16
CA LEU A 11 44.45 11.21 -27.67
C LEU A 11 43.67 12.17 -26.76
N MET A 12 44.12 12.41 -25.52
CA MET A 12 43.49 13.35 -24.57
C MET A 12 44.25 14.68 -24.42
N ARG A 13 45.18 14.98 -25.32
CA ARG A 13 45.92 16.27 -25.37
C ARG A 13 45.82 17.03 -26.70
N GLN A 14 44.92 16.61 -27.59
CA GLN A 14 44.55 17.35 -28.81
C GLN A 14 43.08 17.81 -28.84
N LEU A 15 42.35 17.69 -27.73
CA LEU A 15 40.96 18.15 -27.60
C LEU A 15 40.78 19.30 -26.60
N THR A 16 41.87 19.98 -26.23
CA THR A 16 41.83 21.12 -25.27
C THR A 16 42.51 22.40 -25.79
N PHE A 17 42.88 22.47 -27.07
CA PHE A 17 43.46 23.67 -27.67
C PHE A 17 43.03 23.83 -29.14
N ALA A 18 41.73 23.94 -29.39
CA ALA A 18 41.18 24.45 -30.65
C ALA A 18 39.69 24.78 -30.49
N LEU A 19 39.35 25.71 -29.58
CA LEU A 19 38.03 26.37 -29.57
C LEU A 19 38.10 27.66 -28.74
N LEU A 20 39.10 28.47 -29.05
CA LEU A 20 39.12 29.90 -28.74
C LEU A 20 39.69 30.58 -29.98
N SER A 21 38.80 31.14 -30.81
CA SER A 21 38.97 32.40 -31.57
C SER A 21 38.20 32.38 -32.90
N PHE A 22 37.26 33.33 -33.01
CA PHE A 22 36.61 33.86 -34.23
C PHE A 22 35.78 32.91 -35.12
N ALA A 23 34.46 33.05 -35.09
CA ALA A 23 33.74 33.94 -36.01
C ALA A 23 32.22 33.76 -35.85
N ARG A 24 31.48 34.86 -36.07
CA ARG A 24 30.02 34.95 -36.03
C ARG A 24 29.37 33.89 -36.94
N ILE A 25 28.57 33.00 -36.36
CA ILE A 25 27.63 32.16 -37.10
C ILE A 25 26.21 32.53 -36.66
N THR A 26 25.41 32.95 -37.62
CA THR A 26 24.00 33.33 -37.53
C THR A 26 23.10 32.21 -37.00
N PRO A 27 21.91 32.52 -36.43
CA PRO A 27 21.04 31.57 -35.76
C PRO A 27 20.22 30.69 -36.73
N GLN A 28 20.88 30.06 -37.72
CA GLN A 28 20.23 29.18 -38.70
C GLN A 28 20.90 27.82 -38.91
N ALA A 29 21.96 27.48 -38.16
CA ALA A 29 22.67 26.19 -38.31
C ALA A 29 22.53 25.22 -37.13
N ALA A 30 21.54 25.42 -36.23
CA ALA A 30 21.24 24.51 -35.12
C ALA A 30 20.11 23.50 -35.43
N LEU A 31 19.73 23.39 -36.71
CA LEU A 31 18.74 22.45 -37.23
C LEU A 31 19.47 21.49 -38.18
N LEU A 32 20.15 20.45 -37.65
CA LEU A 32 20.29 19.14 -38.34
C LEU A 32 21.18 18.11 -37.58
N VAL A 33 21.06 17.94 -36.26
CA VAL A 33 21.59 16.71 -35.59
C VAL A 33 20.70 16.31 -34.41
N TRP A 34 19.40 16.14 -34.67
CA TRP A 34 18.45 15.50 -33.75
C TRP A 34 17.51 14.61 -34.57
N ALA A 35 18.07 13.65 -35.28
CA ALA A 35 17.29 12.60 -35.92
C ALA A 35 18.04 11.28 -35.74
N LEU A 36 17.30 10.26 -35.28
CA LEU A 36 17.71 8.87 -35.03
C LEU A 36 18.12 8.51 -33.58
N THR A 37 17.38 8.99 -32.58
CA THR A 37 16.87 8.03 -31.59
C THR A 37 15.63 7.37 -32.22
N PRO A 38 15.55 6.03 -32.29
CA PRO A 38 14.29 5.41 -32.70
C PRO A 38 13.22 5.89 -31.73
N ALA A 39 12.14 6.47 -32.26
CA ALA A 39 10.95 6.74 -31.47
C ALA A 39 10.61 5.44 -30.73
N ALA A 40 10.46 5.51 -29.40
CA ALA A 40 10.04 4.36 -28.62
C ALA A 40 8.78 3.81 -29.29
N GLN A 41 8.89 2.60 -29.85
CA GLN A 41 7.77 1.95 -30.50
C GLN A 41 6.67 1.86 -29.45
N ALA A 42 5.50 2.43 -29.74
CA ALA A 42 4.41 2.45 -28.78
C ALA A 42 4.15 1.01 -28.32
N ALA A 43 4.15 0.79 -27.01
CA ALA A 43 3.83 -0.48 -26.37
C ALA A 43 2.58 -1.09 -27.03
N THR A 44 2.71 -2.27 -27.65
CA THR A 44 1.60 -2.94 -28.33
C THR A 44 0.90 -3.89 -27.35
N PRO A 45 -0.31 -3.56 -26.85
CA PRO A 45 -1.07 -4.48 -26.02
C PRO A 45 -1.58 -5.69 -26.81
N VAL A 46 -1.80 -6.78 -26.10
CA VAL A 46 -2.89 -7.71 -26.45
C VAL A 46 -4.09 -7.42 -25.57
N TYR A 47 -5.29 -7.59 -26.10
CA TYR A 47 -6.52 -7.19 -25.45
C TYR A 47 -7.26 -8.38 -24.83
N LEU A 48 -7.83 -8.15 -23.63
CA LEU A 48 -8.73 -9.07 -22.94
C LEU A 48 -10.10 -8.41 -22.80
N ALA A 49 -11.16 -9.04 -23.32
CA ALA A 49 -12.53 -8.57 -23.18
C ALA A 49 -13.24 -9.18 -21.96
N PRO A 50 -14.26 -8.49 -21.39
CA PRO A 50 -15.15 -9.11 -20.41
C PRO A 50 -15.94 -10.25 -21.05
N ALA A 51 -16.10 -11.36 -20.32
CA ALA A 51 -16.83 -12.54 -20.80
C ALA A 51 -18.29 -12.23 -21.21
N ALA A 52 -18.91 -11.18 -20.67
CA ALA A 52 -20.27 -10.76 -21.01
C ALA A 52 -20.41 -10.16 -22.42
N GLN A 53 -19.32 -9.81 -23.10
CA GLN A 53 -19.34 -9.37 -24.52
C GLN A 53 -19.56 -10.54 -25.51
N GLN A 54 -19.95 -11.73 -25.04
CA GLN A 54 -20.39 -12.83 -25.89
C GLN A 54 -21.74 -12.58 -26.58
N ASN A 55 -22.56 -11.62 -26.13
CA ASN A 55 -23.98 -11.52 -26.48
C ASN A 55 -24.36 -10.42 -27.50
N SER A 56 -23.43 -9.87 -28.28
CA SER A 56 -23.79 -8.89 -29.33
C SER A 56 -24.10 -9.49 -30.70
N ASP A 57 -24.12 -10.82 -30.86
CA ASP A 57 -24.73 -11.46 -32.02
C ASP A 57 -25.88 -12.37 -31.58
N ALA A 58 -27.05 -12.11 -32.15
CA ALA A 58 -28.29 -12.86 -31.95
C ALA A 58 -28.08 -14.39 -32.10
N PRO A 59 -28.93 -15.23 -31.50
CA PRO A 59 -28.81 -16.68 -31.65
C PRO A 59 -29.10 -17.09 -33.11
N GLN A 60 -28.05 -17.30 -33.90
CA GLN A 60 -28.17 -18.13 -35.10
C GLN A 60 -28.19 -19.60 -34.66
N LYS A 61 -29.29 -20.28 -34.99
CA LYS A 61 -29.38 -21.74 -34.95
C LYS A 61 -28.19 -22.35 -35.69
N PRO A 62 -27.67 -23.51 -35.25
CA PRO A 62 -26.64 -24.20 -36.01
C PRO A 62 -27.27 -24.74 -37.30
N GLN A 63 -27.09 -24.04 -38.41
CA GLN A 63 -27.20 -24.65 -39.71
C GLN A 63 -25.83 -25.22 -40.07
N SER A 64 -25.84 -26.53 -40.24
CA SER A 64 -24.77 -27.35 -40.79
C SER A 64 -24.24 -26.76 -42.11
N ASN A 65 -22.90 -26.73 -42.23
CA ASN A 65 -22.10 -26.62 -43.45
C ASN A 65 -21.41 -25.28 -43.78
N ASP A 66 -20.94 -24.53 -42.78
CA ASP A 66 -19.90 -23.52 -43.00
C ASP A 66 -18.65 -23.78 -42.15
N ALA A 67 -17.63 -24.37 -42.78
CA ALA A 67 -16.25 -24.37 -42.29
C ALA A 67 -15.58 -23.00 -42.54
N GLY A 68 -16.30 -21.91 -42.27
CA GLY A 68 -15.93 -20.54 -42.58
C GLY A 68 -16.02 -19.64 -41.34
N ILE A 69 -14.85 -19.17 -40.87
CA ILE A 69 -14.65 -18.01 -40.00
C ILE A 69 -15.47 -18.02 -38.70
N MET A 70 -15.11 -18.89 -37.75
CA MET A 70 -15.05 -18.40 -36.38
C MET A 70 -13.89 -17.40 -36.34
N SER A 71 -14.17 -16.10 -36.17
CA SER A 71 -13.12 -15.09 -36.10
C SER A 71 -12.12 -15.51 -35.03
N ARG A 72 -10.90 -15.88 -35.45
CA ARG A 72 -9.83 -16.27 -34.54
C ARG A 72 -9.55 -15.05 -33.66
N ARG A 73 -9.80 -15.16 -32.35
CA ARG A 73 -9.40 -14.13 -31.39
C ARG A 73 -7.89 -14.10 -31.35
N ASP A 74 -7.32 -13.06 -31.94
CA ASP A 74 -5.87 -12.89 -32.12
C ASP A 74 -5.26 -11.94 -31.07
N GLY A 75 -6.09 -11.43 -30.16
CA GLY A 75 -5.65 -10.49 -29.14
C GLY A 75 -5.59 -9.04 -29.62
N SER A 76 -5.96 -8.76 -30.87
CA SER A 76 -6.21 -7.39 -31.32
C SER A 76 -7.40 -6.78 -30.58
N ARG A 77 -7.57 -5.46 -30.69
CA ARG A 77 -8.69 -4.75 -30.06
C ARG A 77 -10.05 -5.19 -30.62
N ASP A 78 -10.08 -5.55 -31.90
CA ASP A 78 -11.31 -5.97 -32.60
C ASP A 78 -11.61 -7.47 -32.38
N ALA A 79 -10.58 -8.28 -32.09
CA ALA A 79 -10.72 -9.69 -31.76
C ALA A 79 -9.98 -10.08 -30.45
N PRO A 80 -10.37 -9.48 -29.31
CA PRO A 80 -9.67 -9.64 -28.04
C PRO A 80 -9.80 -11.05 -27.48
N PHE A 81 -8.83 -11.49 -26.68
CA PHE A 81 -8.91 -12.74 -25.93
C PHE A 81 -10.05 -12.69 -24.89
N LEU A 82 -10.53 -13.86 -24.47
CA LEU A 82 -11.55 -14.00 -23.41
C LEU A 82 -11.00 -14.62 -22.12
N HIS A 83 -9.85 -15.29 -22.20
CA HIS A 83 -9.19 -15.89 -21.05
C HIS A 83 -7.84 -15.21 -20.83
N LEU A 84 -7.55 -14.87 -19.57
CA LEU A 84 -6.28 -14.24 -19.23
C LEU A 84 -5.08 -15.14 -19.58
N ALA A 85 -5.21 -16.46 -19.45
CA ALA A 85 -4.13 -17.38 -19.80
C ALA A 85 -3.71 -17.27 -21.28
N ASP A 86 -4.66 -17.10 -22.20
CA ASP A 86 -4.38 -16.93 -23.64
C ASP A 86 -3.66 -15.60 -23.90
N ALA A 87 -4.13 -14.52 -23.28
CA ALA A 87 -3.50 -13.20 -23.38
C ALA A 87 -2.06 -13.21 -22.81
N ILE A 88 -1.85 -13.88 -21.69
CA ILE A 88 -0.52 -14.05 -21.08
C ILE A 88 0.39 -14.92 -21.95
N SER A 89 -0.14 -15.97 -22.58
CA SER A 89 0.60 -16.80 -23.53
C SER A 89 1.04 -15.98 -24.74
N ALA A 90 0.15 -15.17 -25.31
CA ALA A 90 0.43 -14.29 -26.44
C ALA A 90 1.56 -13.28 -26.12
N VAL A 91 1.51 -12.61 -24.97
CA VAL A 91 2.58 -11.71 -24.50
C VAL A 91 3.90 -12.47 -24.27
N SER A 92 3.82 -13.67 -23.71
CA SER A 92 5.00 -14.52 -23.48
C SER A 92 5.67 -14.97 -24.78
N SER A 93 4.89 -15.13 -25.85
CA SER A 93 5.37 -15.45 -27.21
C SER A 93 5.73 -14.23 -28.06
N GLY A 94 5.66 -13.01 -27.49
CA GLY A 94 6.08 -11.78 -28.16
C GLY A 94 5.03 -11.10 -29.05
N GLN A 95 3.75 -11.47 -28.95
CA GLN A 95 2.66 -10.82 -29.72
C GLN A 95 2.28 -9.43 -29.18
N GLY A 96 2.79 -9.08 -28.00
CA GLY A 96 2.62 -7.78 -27.35
C GLY A 96 3.51 -7.70 -26.11
N ASP A 97 3.54 -6.56 -25.44
CA ASP A 97 4.36 -6.36 -24.25
C ASP A 97 3.56 -6.46 -22.93
N HIS A 98 2.25 -6.20 -22.98
CA HIS A 98 1.33 -6.28 -21.84
C HIS A 98 -0.08 -6.70 -22.25
N VAL A 99 -0.90 -7.03 -21.24
CA VAL A 99 -2.34 -7.28 -21.43
C VAL A 99 -3.13 -6.03 -21.06
N ALA A 100 -3.96 -5.54 -21.98
CA ALA A 100 -4.91 -4.45 -21.76
C ALA A 100 -6.34 -5.00 -21.63
N LEU A 101 -6.99 -4.74 -20.50
CA LEU A 101 -8.40 -5.08 -20.30
C LEU A 101 -9.28 -3.99 -20.89
N LEU A 102 -10.16 -4.38 -21.81
CA LEU A 102 -11.14 -3.46 -22.41
C LEU A 102 -12.18 -3.03 -21.35
N PRO A 103 -12.76 -1.81 -21.49
CA PRO A 103 -13.86 -1.36 -20.64
C PRO A 103 -14.98 -2.37 -20.51
N GLY A 104 -15.46 -2.59 -19.28
CA GLY A 104 -16.64 -3.41 -19.02
C GLY A 104 -16.67 -4.08 -17.65
N ALA A 105 -17.76 -4.80 -17.42
CA ALA A 105 -17.98 -5.58 -16.21
C ALA A 105 -17.56 -7.04 -16.43
N TYR A 106 -16.53 -7.47 -15.72
CA TYR A 106 -15.99 -8.83 -15.75
C TYR A 106 -16.70 -9.77 -14.76
N GLY A 107 -17.47 -9.21 -13.82
CA GLY A 107 -18.18 -9.99 -12.81
C GLY A 107 -17.25 -10.60 -11.76
N SER A 108 -17.63 -11.73 -11.19
CA SER A 108 -16.80 -12.50 -10.27
C SER A 108 -15.85 -13.40 -11.05
N VAL A 109 -14.55 -13.16 -10.93
CA VAL A 109 -13.51 -13.83 -11.70
C VAL A 109 -12.62 -14.67 -10.80
N ILE A 110 -12.29 -15.87 -11.29
CA ILE A 110 -11.28 -16.74 -10.71
C ILE A 110 -10.22 -17.02 -11.77
N TRP A 111 -8.99 -16.59 -11.54
CA TRP A 111 -7.85 -16.90 -12.40
C TRP A 111 -6.94 -17.93 -11.73
N LYS A 112 -6.59 -18.96 -12.49
CA LYS A 112 -5.88 -20.14 -12.02
C LYS A 112 -4.76 -20.56 -12.94
N ASN A 113 -3.67 -21.04 -12.35
CA ASN A 113 -2.56 -21.67 -13.07
C ASN A 113 -1.94 -20.75 -14.15
N ILE A 114 -1.65 -19.51 -13.77
CA ILE A 114 -1.04 -18.50 -14.66
C ILE A 114 0.31 -18.11 -14.07
N ALA A 115 1.39 -18.59 -14.69
CA ALA A 115 2.74 -18.43 -14.16
C ALA A 115 3.73 -18.11 -15.30
N PRO A 116 3.69 -16.91 -15.89
CA PRO A 116 4.69 -16.51 -16.87
C PRO A 116 6.09 -16.48 -16.24
N LEU A 117 7.12 -16.73 -17.06
CA LEU A 117 8.52 -16.76 -16.62
C LEU A 117 9.06 -15.40 -16.18
N ARG A 118 8.46 -14.32 -16.69
CA ARG A 118 8.77 -12.93 -16.35
C ARG A 118 7.52 -12.22 -15.86
N THR A 119 7.70 -11.10 -15.17
CA THR A 119 6.58 -10.23 -14.81
C THR A 119 5.89 -9.70 -16.07
N ILE A 120 4.56 -9.83 -16.12
CA ILE A 120 3.72 -9.25 -17.16
C ILE A 120 2.72 -8.27 -16.53
N ASP A 121 2.59 -7.10 -17.15
CA ASP A 121 1.60 -6.11 -16.78
C ASP A 121 0.22 -6.47 -17.35
N VAL A 122 -0.79 -6.43 -16.49
CA VAL A 122 -2.19 -6.65 -16.80
C VAL A 122 -2.95 -5.44 -16.30
N ARG A 123 -3.32 -4.53 -17.21
CA ARG A 123 -3.83 -3.21 -16.84
C ARG A 123 -5.15 -2.89 -17.51
N ALA A 124 -5.95 -2.05 -16.89
CA ALA A 124 -7.12 -1.48 -17.56
C ALA A 124 -6.67 -0.61 -18.74
N GLU A 125 -7.31 -0.77 -19.91
CA GLU A 125 -7.11 0.14 -21.05
C GLU A 125 -7.43 1.57 -20.63
N THR A 126 -8.57 1.74 -19.94
CA THR A 126 -8.97 3.00 -19.32
C THR A 126 -9.23 2.78 -17.83
N THR A 127 -8.48 3.49 -16.98
CA THR A 127 -8.61 3.38 -15.51
C THR A 127 -10.03 3.70 -15.06
N GLY A 128 -10.57 2.88 -14.17
CA GLY A 128 -11.93 3.03 -13.64
C GLY A 128 -13.05 2.49 -14.54
N GLN A 129 -12.74 1.98 -15.74
CA GLN A 129 -13.73 1.37 -16.64
C GLN A 129 -13.68 -0.16 -16.68
N VAL A 130 -12.74 -0.78 -15.96
CA VAL A 130 -12.64 -2.24 -15.80
C VAL A 130 -13.11 -2.62 -14.41
N HIS A 131 -14.26 -3.27 -14.33
CA HIS A 131 -14.95 -3.57 -13.08
C HIS A 131 -15.10 -5.07 -12.83
N PHE A 132 -14.74 -5.51 -11.63
CA PHE A 132 -14.98 -6.86 -11.10
C PHE A 132 -15.96 -6.81 -9.93
N ASP A 133 -16.86 -7.78 -9.85
CA ASP A 133 -17.64 -8.00 -8.62
C ASP A 133 -16.74 -8.60 -7.53
N ARG A 134 -15.80 -9.48 -7.93
CA ARG A 134 -14.82 -10.16 -7.09
C ARG A 134 -13.65 -10.68 -7.94
N LEU A 135 -12.46 -10.73 -7.37
CA LEU A 135 -11.26 -11.30 -7.99
C LEU A 135 -10.62 -12.36 -7.08
N VAL A 136 -10.42 -13.57 -7.61
CA VAL A 136 -9.74 -14.66 -6.91
C VAL A 136 -8.56 -15.15 -7.74
N LEU A 137 -7.38 -15.21 -7.13
CA LEU A 137 -6.14 -15.68 -7.74
C LEU A 137 -5.63 -16.92 -7.01
N ASP A 138 -5.39 -18.00 -7.74
CA ASP A 138 -4.93 -19.28 -7.20
C ASP A 138 -3.89 -19.91 -8.13
N ASN A 139 -2.69 -20.19 -7.61
CA ASN A 139 -1.53 -20.58 -8.40
C ASN A 139 -1.24 -19.57 -9.54
N VAL A 140 -1.20 -18.28 -9.18
CA VAL A 140 -0.91 -17.16 -10.09
C VAL A 140 0.39 -16.48 -9.67
N HIS A 141 1.27 -16.21 -10.63
CA HIS A 141 2.61 -15.68 -10.34
C HIS A 141 3.02 -14.58 -11.31
N ASN A 142 3.94 -13.72 -10.88
CA ASN A 142 4.66 -12.78 -11.75
C ASN A 142 3.71 -11.89 -12.58
N LEU A 143 2.68 -11.32 -11.95
CA LEU A 143 1.76 -10.39 -12.61
C LEU A 143 1.66 -9.07 -11.84
N THR A 144 1.60 -7.98 -12.59
CA THR A 144 1.23 -6.66 -12.08
C THR A 144 -0.15 -6.31 -12.59
N PHE A 145 -1.12 -6.24 -11.70
CA PHE A 145 -2.46 -5.76 -12.00
C PHE A 145 -2.54 -4.26 -11.77
N SER A 146 -3.12 -3.49 -12.70
CA SER A 146 -3.34 -2.06 -12.44
C SER A 146 -4.61 -1.42 -13.00
N GLY A 147 -5.15 -0.47 -12.22
CA GLY A 147 -6.28 0.37 -12.63
C GLY A 147 -7.64 -0.32 -12.55
N PHE A 148 -7.78 -1.35 -11.72
CA PHE A 148 -9.02 -2.13 -11.59
C PHE A 148 -9.95 -1.59 -10.51
N SER A 149 -11.23 -1.68 -10.80
CA SER A 149 -12.31 -1.38 -9.88
C SER A 149 -12.95 -2.68 -9.38
N VAL A 150 -13.15 -2.83 -8.06
CA VAL A 150 -13.72 -4.06 -7.48
C VAL A 150 -14.78 -3.74 -6.43
N TRP A 151 -16.04 -4.10 -6.69
CA TRP A 151 -17.13 -4.05 -5.71
C TRP A 151 -18.32 -4.90 -6.16
N PRO A 152 -19.14 -5.43 -5.23
CA PRO A 152 -20.36 -6.12 -5.61
C PRO A 152 -21.38 -5.12 -6.19
N ARG A 153 -22.00 -5.45 -7.32
CA ARG A 153 -23.10 -4.66 -7.90
C ARG A 153 -24.45 -4.83 -7.20
N LYS A 154 -24.60 -5.86 -6.37
CA LYS A 154 -25.82 -6.17 -5.60
C LYS A 154 -25.46 -6.52 -4.16
N PRO A 155 -26.37 -6.32 -3.19
CA PRO A 155 -26.17 -6.82 -1.84
C PRO A 155 -25.81 -8.31 -1.86
N VAL A 156 -24.88 -8.72 -0.99
CA VAL A 156 -24.50 -10.12 -0.82
C VAL A 156 -25.03 -10.61 0.52
N ASP A 157 -25.63 -11.81 0.53
CA ASP A 157 -26.18 -12.41 1.76
C ASP A 157 -25.06 -12.83 2.73
N GLU A 158 -23.94 -13.30 2.18
CA GLU A 158 -22.71 -13.61 2.92
C GLU A 158 -21.55 -12.75 2.37
N PRO A 159 -21.25 -11.61 3.02
CA PRO A 159 -20.11 -10.79 2.64
C PRO A 159 -18.79 -11.58 2.72
N GLY A 160 -17.98 -11.45 1.68
CA GLY A 160 -16.69 -12.14 1.55
C GLY A 160 -15.55 -11.17 1.35
N THR A 161 -14.44 -11.65 0.77
CA THR A 161 -13.31 -10.81 0.37
C THR A 161 -13.41 -10.44 -1.10
N LEU A 162 -13.24 -9.15 -1.43
CA LEU A 162 -13.30 -8.62 -2.79
C LEU A 162 -12.13 -9.11 -3.64
N VAL A 163 -10.91 -9.12 -3.08
CA VAL A 163 -9.71 -9.66 -3.73
C VAL A 163 -9.08 -10.73 -2.84
N THR A 164 -9.17 -11.98 -3.28
CA THR A 164 -8.57 -13.13 -2.59
C THR A 164 -7.37 -13.65 -3.38
N VAL A 165 -6.22 -13.75 -2.73
CA VAL A 165 -5.04 -14.42 -3.26
C VAL A 165 -4.73 -15.64 -2.39
N HIS A 166 -4.69 -16.82 -3.00
CA HIS A 166 -4.36 -18.06 -2.30
C HIS A 166 -2.86 -18.19 -2.04
N ALA A 167 -2.49 -19.02 -1.06
CA ALA A 167 -1.10 -19.20 -0.62
C ALA A 167 -0.20 -19.81 -1.71
N SER A 168 -0.80 -20.46 -2.70
CA SER A 168 -0.16 -20.98 -3.90
C SER A 168 0.36 -19.90 -4.86
N SER A 169 -0.03 -18.63 -4.69
CA SER A 169 0.34 -17.52 -5.59
C SER A 169 1.49 -16.70 -5.00
N SER A 170 2.34 -16.08 -5.84
CA SER A 170 3.45 -15.23 -5.36
C SER A 170 3.85 -14.15 -6.36
N HIS A 171 4.61 -13.14 -5.93
CA HIS A 171 5.14 -12.09 -6.82
C HIS A 171 4.04 -11.34 -7.58
N LEU A 172 3.02 -10.88 -6.85
CA LEU A 172 1.89 -10.16 -7.43
C LEU A 172 1.87 -8.72 -6.96
N THR A 173 1.64 -7.79 -7.89
CA THR A 173 1.45 -6.37 -7.59
C THR A 173 0.02 -5.95 -7.92
N PHE A 174 -0.63 -5.25 -6.99
CA PHE A 174 -1.92 -4.60 -7.14
C PHE A 174 -1.70 -3.09 -7.05
N ASP A 175 -1.77 -2.40 -8.18
CA ASP A 175 -1.45 -0.98 -8.28
C ASP A 175 -2.66 -0.16 -8.76
N ARG A 176 -2.96 0.96 -8.09
CA ARG A 176 -4.10 1.82 -8.45
C ARG A 176 -5.44 1.07 -8.49
N PHE A 177 -5.67 0.21 -7.49
CA PHE A 177 -6.97 -0.44 -7.32
C PHE A 177 -7.96 0.49 -6.62
N ASP A 178 -9.24 0.31 -6.95
CA ASP A 178 -10.37 0.96 -6.29
C ASP A 178 -11.36 -0.10 -5.79
N LEU A 179 -11.21 -0.47 -4.53
CA LEU A 179 -12.04 -1.45 -3.84
C LEU A 179 -13.13 -0.75 -3.04
N ARG A 180 -14.37 -1.19 -3.21
CA ARG A 180 -15.51 -0.60 -2.51
C ARG A 180 -16.42 -1.68 -1.94
N GLY A 181 -16.97 -1.48 -0.73
CA GLY A 181 -18.04 -2.35 -0.25
C GLY A 181 -19.33 -2.19 -1.06
N ARG A 182 -19.52 -1.02 -1.69
CA ARG A 182 -20.63 -0.68 -2.59
C ARG A 182 -20.17 0.38 -3.58
N ALA A 183 -20.81 0.44 -4.76
CA ALA A 183 -20.42 1.36 -5.85
C ALA A 183 -20.28 2.83 -5.43
N ASP A 184 -21.20 3.35 -4.62
CA ASP A 184 -21.25 4.75 -4.14
C ASP A 184 -20.57 4.95 -2.77
N ALA A 185 -19.84 3.95 -2.26
CA ALA A 185 -19.23 4.03 -0.94
C ALA A 185 -18.36 5.29 -0.77
N PRO A 186 -17.47 5.68 -1.72
CA PRO A 186 -16.65 6.89 -1.62
C PRO A 186 -17.41 8.18 -1.30
N GLN A 187 -18.69 8.26 -1.66
CA GLN A 187 -19.53 9.43 -1.44
C GLN A 187 -20.49 9.27 -0.26
N THR A 188 -20.77 8.04 0.18
CA THR A 188 -21.95 7.77 1.03
C THR A 188 -21.66 7.02 2.33
N TYR A 189 -20.48 6.42 2.53
CA TYR A 189 -20.22 5.55 3.70
C TYR A 189 -20.48 6.25 5.05
N MET A 190 -20.22 7.56 5.13
CA MET A 190 -20.50 8.41 6.30
C MET A 190 -21.98 8.55 6.67
N ARG A 191 -22.90 8.11 5.80
CA ARG A 191 -24.35 8.15 6.02
C ARG A 191 -24.96 6.75 6.15
N TRP A 192 -24.13 5.71 6.07
CA TRP A 192 -24.60 4.33 6.20
C TRP A 192 -25.08 4.04 7.62
N ARG A 193 -26.15 3.26 7.73
CA ARG A 193 -26.68 2.78 9.00
C ARG A 193 -25.99 1.46 9.36
N ALA A 194 -26.05 1.05 10.64
CA ALA A 194 -25.44 -0.21 11.08
C ALA A 194 -25.89 -1.42 10.23
N LYS A 195 -27.15 -1.46 9.78
CA LYS A 195 -27.66 -2.53 8.91
C LYS A 195 -26.96 -2.62 7.55
N ASP A 196 -26.50 -1.48 7.00
CA ASP A 196 -25.79 -1.44 5.72
C ASP A 196 -24.41 -2.09 5.87
N TRP A 197 -23.77 -1.83 7.02
CA TRP A 197 -22.52 -2.45 7.44
C TRP A 197 -22.64 -3.89 7.91
N LEU A 198 -23.79 -4.42 8.32
CA LEU A 198 -23.85 -5.77 8.90
C LEU A 198 -24.31 -6.87 7.95
N ARG A 199 -25.18 -6.56 6.98
CA ARG A 199 -25.93 -7.62 6.27
C ARG A 199 -25.87 -7.57 4.75
N ARG A 200 -25.25 -6.55 4.15
CA ARG A 200 -25.41 -6.31 2.70
C ARG A 200 -24.12 -5.96 1.96
N TRP A 201 -23.24 -5.18 2.60
CA TRP A 201 -22.12 -4.54 1.91
C TRP A 201 -20.78 -4.69 2.65
N ARG A 202 -20.74 -5.50 3.72
CA ARG A 202 -19.60 -5.66 4.63
C ARG A 202 -18.48 -6.56 4.10
N ASN A 203 -18.06 -6.35 2.86
CA ASN A 203 -17.00 -7.17 2.28
C ASN A 203 -15.64 -6.75 2.86
N ASN A 204 -14.72 -7.70 2.95
CA ASN A 204 -13.30 -7.42 3.19
C ASN A 204 -12.67 -6.93 1.89
N GLY A 205 -11.67 -6.06 1.96
CA GLY A 205 -10.91 -5.61 0.80
C GLY A 205 -10.00 -6.71 0.25
N PHE A 206 -8.73 -6.70 0.68
CA PHE A 206 -7.73 -7.68 0.25
C PHE A 206 -7.49 -8.76 1.30
N ARG A 207 -7.38 -10.01 0.85
CA ARG A 207 -6.79 -11.12 1.61
C ARG A 207 -5.68 -11.76 0.79
N LEU A 208 -4.44 -11.57 1.23
CA LEU A 208 -3.23 -11.97 0.53
C LEU A 208 -2.55 -13.11 1.29
N ALA A 209 -2.72 -14.35 0.84
CA ALA A 209 -2.19 -15.50 1.57
C ALA A 209 -0.77 -15.91 1.15
N GLY A 210 -0.37 -15.63 -0.10
CA GLY A 210 0.95 -15.98 -0.63
C GLY A 210 2.03 -14.92 -0.36
N PRO A 211 3.32 -15.27 -0.53
CA PRO A 211 4.45 -14.37 -0.27
C PRO A 211 4.66 -13.34 -1.38
N ASP A 212 5.46 -12.30 -1.09
CA ASP A 212 5.93 -11.31 -2.06
C ASP A 212 4.77 -10.57 -2.76
N MET A 213 3.78 -10.16 -1.96
CA MET A 213 2.60 -9.43 -2.40
C MET A 213 2.81 -7.94 -2.23
N ARG A 214 2.46 -7.15 -3.26
CA ARG A 214 2.50 -5.69 -3.19
C ARG A 214 1.11 -5.11 -3.43
N VAL A 215 0.62 -4.29 -2.52
CA VAL A 215 -0.57 -3.45 -2.73
C VAL A 215 -0.16 -2.00 -2.61
N GLN A 216 -0.36 -1.24 -3.68
CA GLN A 216 0.09 0.14 -3.72
C GLN A 216 -0.86 1.10 -4.44
N ASN A 217 -0.77 2.38 -4.06
CA ASN A 217 -1.50 3.48 -4.68
C ASN A 217 -3.01 3.23 -4.78
N SER A 218 -3.57 2.42 -3.88
CA SER A 218 -4.93 1.91 -3.99
C SER A 218 -5.86 2.55 -2.98
N ALA A 219 -7.14 2.65 -3.33
CA ALA A 219 -8.21 3.13 -2.47
C ALA A 219 -9.12 1.97 -2.06
N ILE A 220 -9.34 1.82 -0.76
CA ILE A 220 -10.21 0.80 -0.18
C ILE A 220 -11.25 1.52 0.68
N THR A 221 -12.53 1.47 0.28
CA THR A 221 -13.60 2.27 0.90
C THR A 221 -14.84 1.47 1.30
N GLY A 222 -15.31 1.65 2.53
CA GLY A 222 -16.58 1.07 2.97
C GLY A 222 -16.54 -0.44 3.16
N VAL A 223 -15.51 -0.98 3.81
CA VAL A 223 -15.24 -2.43 3.93
C VAL A 223 -15.27 -2.90 5.40
N ALA A 224 -15.31 -4.21 5.66
CA ALA A 224 -15.08 -4.74 7.02
C ALA A 224 -13.60 -4.60 7.38
N PHE A 225 -12.77 -5.44 6.77
CA PHE A 225 -11.30 -5.41 6.89
C PHE A 225 -10.69 -4.80 5.63
N GLY A 226 -9.71 -3.92 5.75
CA GLY A 226 -9.08 -3.24 4.61
C GLY A 226 -8.13 -4.14 3.82
N ILE A 227 -6.87 -4.21 4.24
CA ILE A 227 -5.86 -5.10 3.64
C ILE A 227 -5.36 -6.08 4.70
N THR A 228 -5.48 -7.38 4.43
CA THR A 228 -4.89 -8.43 5.26
C THR A 228 -3.86 -9.22 4.46
N SER A 229 -2.61 -9.20 4.91
CA SER A 229 -1.52 -10.01 4.37
C SER A 229 -1.05 -11.07 5.36
N HIS A 230 -1.00 -12.32 4.92
CA HIS A 230 -0.48 -13.46 5.67
C HIS A 230 0.89 -13.94 5.18
N GLY A 231 1.22 -13.73 3.91
CA GLY A 231 2.49 -14.14 3.33
C GLY A 231 3.66 -13.27 3.77
N THR A 232 4.87 -13.82 3.67
CA THR A 232 6.11 -13.09 3.96
C THR A 232 6.40 -12.02 2.91
N ASN A 233 7.24 -11.04 3.27
CA ASN A 233 7.74 -9.98 2.38
C ASN A 233 6.62 -9.14 1.73
N ALA A 234 5.48 -8.98 2.40
CA ALA A 234 4.41 -8.15 1.87
C ALA A 234 4.79 -6.67 1.89
N ARG A 235 4.44 -5.94 0.84
CA ARG A 235 4.63 -4.49 0.72
C ARG A 235 3.30 -3.79 0.57
N LEU A 236 2.85 -3.09 1.61
CA LEU A 236 1.59 -2.35 1.63
C LEU A 236 1.92 -0.86 1.68
N GLU A 237 1.91 -0.20 0.52
CA GLU A 237 2.50 1.13 0.37
C GLU A 237 1.54 2.15 -0.25
N HIS A 238 1.45 3.38 0.28
CA HIS A 238 0.69 4.48 -0.36
C HIS A 238 -0.80 4.19 -0.59
N ASN A 239 -1.44 3.42 0.28
CA ASN A 239 -2.87 3.11 0.16
C ASN A 239 -3.73 4.04 1.03
N LEU A 240 -4.94 4.35 0.55
CA LEU A 240 -5.99 5.01 1.31
C LEU A 240 -7.04 3.98 1.74
N ILE A 241 -7.17 3.77 3.04
CA ILE A 241 -8.21 2.94 3.64
C ILE A 241 -9.15 3.86 4.40
N ARG A 242 -10.43 3.92 4.00
CA ARG A 242 -11.42 4.77 4.67
C ARG A 242 -12.79 4.13 4.81
N GLY A 243 -13.47 4.40 5.93
CA GLY A 243 -14.77 3.80 6.18
C GLY A 243 -14.63 2.30 6.34
N PHE A 244 -14.23 1.85 7.52
CA PHE A 244 -14.04 0.43 7.80
C PHE A 244 -14.68 0.05 9.13
N SER A 245 -15.02 -1.23 9.32
CA SER A 245 -15.78 -1.72 10.50
C SER A 245 -15.16 -3.00 11.09
N GLY A 246 -13.85 -3.00 11.13
CA GLY A 246 -12.92 -4.09 11.40
C GLY A 246 -11.53 -3.47 11.51
N ASP A 247 -10.48 -4.21 11.15
CA ASP A 247 -9.13 -3.64 11.09
C ASP A 247 -8.85 -3.08 9.69
N ALA A 248 -8.22 -1.91 9.64
CA ALA A 248 -7.85 -1.30 8.36
C ALA A 248 -6.68 -2.01 7.69
N LEU A 249 -5.63 -2.32 8.43
CA LEU A 249 -4.42 -2.97 7.93
C LEU A 249 -3.99 -4.13 8.83
N ARG A 250 -3.63 -5.26 8.22
CA ARG A 250 -3.03 -6.41 8.90
C ARG A 250 -1.85 -6.94 8.11
N ALA A 251 -0.70 -7.09 8.76
CA ALA A 251 0.48 -7.73 8.19
C ALA A 251 1.03 -8.76 9.17
N VAL A 252 0.83 -10.04 8.88
CA VAL A 252 1.14 -11.15 9.80
C VAL A 252 2.18 -12.13 9.27
N GLY A 253 2.77 -11.82 8.12
CA GLY A 253 3.94 -12.52 7.59
C GLY A 253 5.24 -11.77 7.92
N ASN A 254 6.33 -12.52 8.05
CA ASN A 254 7.66 -11.96 8.34
C ASN A 254 8.12 -10.99 7.24
N HIS A 255 8.95 -10.03 7.64
CA HIS A 255 9.59 -9.05 6.75
C HIS A 255 8.59 -8.20 5.94
N SER A 256 7.39 -8.01 6.48
CA SER A 256 6.40 -7.13 5.87
C SER A 256 6.81 -5.65 6.05
N TYR A 257 6.64 -4.87 4.99
CA TYR A 257 6.85 -3.43 4.96
C TYR A 257 5.53 -2.72 4.71
N VAL A 258 5.09 -1.90 5.67
CA VAL A 258 3.81 -1.21 5.63
C VAL A 258 4.10 0.28 5.79
N ALA A 259 3.97 1.03 4.69
CA ALA A 259 4.45 2.40 4.68
C ALA A 259 3.58 3.39 3.90
N HIS A 260 3.60 4.66 4.34
CA HIS A 260 2.92 5.77 3.65
C HIS A 260 1.41 5.56 3.43
N ASN A 261 0.77 4.70 4.21
CA ASN A 261 -0.68 4.48 4.11
C ASN A 261 -1.43 5.54 4.92
N ARG A 262 -2.64 5.86 4.48
CA ARG A 262 -3.60 6.68 5.21
C ARG A 262 -4.81 5.83 5.58
N VAL A 263 -5.05 5.68 6.88
CA VAL A 263 -6.20 5.00 7.47
C VAL A 263 -7.10 6.04 8.12
N GLN A 264 -8.41 6.00 7.82
CA GLN A 264 -9.36 6.91 8.44
C GLN A 264 -10.79 6.35 8.57
N ASP A 265 -11.56 6.88 9.52
CA ASP A 265 -13.01 6.69 9.65
C ASP A 265 -13.42 5.25 9.97
N CYS A 266 -13.25 4.88 11.22
CA CYS A 266 -13.64 3.59 11.76
C CYS A 266 -15.08 3.59 12.30
N PHE A 267 -15.83 2.52 11.98
CA PHE A 267 -17.25 2.35 12.28
C PHE A 267 -17.50 1.19 13.24
N ALA A 268 -18.03 1.50 14.43
CA ALA A 268 -18.49 0.51 15.40
C ALA A 268 -19.87 -0.02 15.01
N VAL A 269 -19.92 -1.25 14.48
CA VAL A 269 -21.16 -1.87 13.97
C VAL A 269 -21.48 -3.18 14.66
N ASP A 270 -20.51 -3.79 15.33
CA ASP A 270 -20.63 -4.98 16.16
C ASP A 270 -19.68 -4.88 17.37
N LYS A 271 -19.40 -6.01 18.03
CA LYS A 271 -18.51 -6.08 19.20
C LYS A 271 -17.02 -6.21 18.83
N ASN A 272 -16.66 -6.12 17.56
CA ASN A 272 -15.25 -6.21 17.17
C ASN A 272 -14.47 -5.03 17.78
N HIS A 273 -13.24 -5.30 18.19
CA HIS A 273 -12.28 -4.26 18.52
C HIS A 273 -11.48 -3.99 17.24
N ASP A 274 -11.65 -2.78 16.72
CA ASP A 274 -11.07 -2.37 15.44
C ASP A 274 -9.68 -1.75 15.67
N ASP A 275 -8.71 -2.14 14.84
CA ASP A 275 -7.35 -1.59 14.81
C ASP A 275 -7.06 -0.82 13.51
N GLY A 276 -6.33 0.30 13.61
CA GLY A 276 -5.77 0.98 12.45
C GLY A 276 -4.69 0.14 11.77
N PHE A 277 -3.89 -0.55 12.58
CA PHE A 277 -2.99 -1.61 12.17
C PHE A 277 -2.94 -2.70 13.23
N GLN A 278 -3.09 -3.97 12.83
CA GLN A 278 -2.87 -5.11 13.71
C GLN A 278 -1.83 -6.08 13.13
N ALA A 279 -1.00 -6.63 14.01
CA ALA A 279 -0.20 -7.82 13.70
C ALA A 279 -0.20 -8.79 14.87
N TRP A 280 0.00 -10.07 14.56
CA TRP A 280 0.15 -11.13 15.55
C TRP A 280 1.10 -12.19 15.03
N ALA A 281 1.77 -12.91 15.94
CA ALA A 281 2.66 -13.97 15.52
C ALA A 281 1.86 -15.12 14.90
N PRO A 282 2.31 -15.65 13.74
CA PRO A 282 1.60 -16.73 13.07
C PRO A 282 1.58 -17.99 13.93
N ARG A 283 0.57 -18.83 13.70
CA ARG A 283 0.48 -20.15 14.33
C ARG A 283 1.07 -21.19 13.39
N HIS A 284 2.01 -22.00 13.88
CA HIS A 284 2.52 -23.17 13.19
C HIS A 284 2.31 -24.39 14.09
N GLY A 285 1.58 -25.41 13.63
CA GLY A 285 1.28 -26.60 14.43
C GLY A 285 0.54 -26.32 15.75
N GLY A 286 -0.25 -25.24 15.82
CA GLY A 286 -1.00 -24.85 17.02
C GLY A 286 -0.27 -23.91 17.98
N ALA A 287 1.07 -23.80 17.90
CA ALA A 287 1.86 -22.86 18.69
C ALA A 287 2.08 -21.54 17.94
N ARG A 288 2.06 -20.40 18.65
CA ARG A 288 2.49 -19.11 18.07
C ARG A 288 4.01 -19.10 17.95
N THR A 289 4.52 -18.75 16.77
CA THR A 289 5.97 -18.55 16.55
C THR A 289 6.34 -17.10 16.85
N SER A 290 7.40 -16.56 16.22
CA SER A 290 7.69 -15.13 16.22
C SER A 290 7.31 -14.49 14.88
N LEU A 291 6.78 -13.27 14.92
CA LEU A 291 6.75 -12.38 13.76
C LEU A 291 8.07 -11.62 13.73
N VAL A 292 8.79 -11.68 12.61
CA VAL A 292 10.15 -11.13 12.48
C VAL A 292 10.20 -10.04 11.42
N GLY A 293 10.91 -8.94 11.69
CA GLY A 293 11.29 -7.96 10.68
C GLY A 293 10.15 -7.09 10.15
N LEU A 294 9.07 -6.91 10.92
CA LEU A 294 7.97 -6.02 10.53
C LEU A 294 8.44 -4.55 10.62
N ARG A 295 8.22 -3.81 9.54
CA ARG A 295 8.53 -2.37 9.45
C ARG A 295 7.25 -1.60 9.15
N LEU A 296 6.88 -0.69 10.05
CA LEU A 296 5.70 0.18 9.97
C LEU A 296 6.17 1.64 9.96
N GLU A 297 6.15 2.28 8.79
CA GLU A 297 6.84 3.56 8.56
C GLU A 297 5.96 4.62 7.88
N HIS A 298 5.97 5.86 8.38
CA HIS A 298 5.31 7.01 7.72
C HIS A 298 3.80 6.83 7.45
N ASN A 299 3.11 6.00 8.23
CA ASN A 299 1.68 5.83 8.10
C ASN A 299 0.93 6.91 8.89
N GLN A 300 -0.25 7.26 8.40
CA GLN A 300 -1.19 8.16 9.06
C GLN A 300 -2.45 7.39 9.44
N ILE A 301 -2.70 7.22 10.74
CA ILE A 301 -3.85 6.50 11.27
C ILE A 301 -4.74 7.48 12.02
N TRP A 302 -5.96 7.64 11.53
CA TRP A 302 -6.94 8.57 12.06
C TRP A 302 -8.20 7.82 12.46
N GLU A 303 -8.64 7.96 13.70
CA GLU A 303 -9.88 7.32 14.14
C GLU A 303 -11.09 7.81 13.34
N TRP A 304 -11.21 9.13 13.18
CA TRP A 304 -12.45 9.74 12.70
C TRP A 304 -12.23 11.13 12.11
N THR A 305 -12.74 11.36 10.90
CA THR A 305 -12.78 12.66 10.21
C THR A 305 -14.21 13.17 10.00
N GLY A 306 -15.22 12.35 10.30
CA GLY A 306 -16.63 12.70 10.16
C GLY A 306 -17.17 13.58 11.30
N ARG A 307 -18.49 13.78 11.33
CA ARG A 307 -19.17 14.54 12.40
C ARG A 307 -18.94 13.88 13.76
N ARG A 308 -18.58 14.66 14.79
CA ARG A 308 -18.28 14.17 16.15
C ARG A 308 -19.39 13.32 16.78
N GLY A 309 -20.67 13.70 16.58
CA GLY A 309 -21.85 12.98 17.09
C GLY A 309 -22.39 11.90 16.15
N HIS A 310 -21.54 11.26 15.35
CA HIS A 310 -21.98 10.14 14.51
C HIS A 310 -22.22 8.90 15.39
N PRO A 311 -23.39 8.23 15.31
CA PRO A 311 -23.75 7.15 16.24
C PRO A 311 -22.92 5.88 16.07
N LEU A 312 -22.24 5.72 14.93
CA LEU A 312 -21.36 4.57 14.64
C LEU A 312 -19.88 4.92 14.71
N ARG A 313 -19.49 6.09 15.23
CA ARG A 313 -18.05 6.38 15.40
C ARG A 313 -17.46 5.31 16.33
N CYS A 314 -16.42 4.62 15.88
CA CYS A 314 -15.73 3.63 16.70
C CYS A 314 -14.72 4.28 17.66
N GLN A 315 -14.21 3.49 18.60
CA GLN A 315 -13.05 3.84 19.42
C GLN A 315 -11.85 3.03 18.94
N LEU A 316 -11.07 3.60 18.02
CA LEU A 316 -10.07 2.87 17.21
C LEU A 316 -8.81 2.59 18.03
N GLN A 317 -8.36 1.34 18.08
CA GLN A 317 -6.99 1.03 18.51
C GLN A 317 -6.02 1.45 17.40
N GLY A 318 -4.95 2.18 17.71
CA GLY A 318 -4.03 2.68 16.69
C GLY A 318 -3.22 1.54 16.05
N VAL A 319 -2.12 1.16 16.69
CA VAL A 319 -1.21 0.08 16.29
C VAL A 319 -1.20 -0.98 17.38
N GLY A 320 -1.75 -2.16 17.08
CA GLY A 320 -1.95 -3.27 18.01
C GLY A 320 -1.12 -4.51 17.69
N LEU A 321 -0.14 -4.81 18.53
CA LEU A 321 0.68 -6.03 18.48
C LEU A 321 0.52 -6.81 19.79
N PHE A 322 -0.63 -7.44 19.97
CA PHE A 322 -1.05 -8.00 21.27
C PHE A 322 -0.70 -9.48 21.46
N ASP A 323 -0.64 -10.24 20.37
CA ASP A 323 -0.67 -11.70 20.43
C ASP A 323 0.50 -12.36 19.69
N GLY A 324 1.70 -12.29 20.25
CA GLY A 324 2.84 -12.98 19.67
C GLY A 324 4.17 -12.48 20.21
N GLN A 325 5.23 -13.23 19.93
CA GLN A 325 6.58 -12.69 20.09
C GLN A 325 6.95 -11.93 18.82
N TYR A 326 7.43 -10.69 18.98
CA TYR A 326 7.79 -9.82 17.86
C TYR A 326 9.28 -9.56 17.90
N ARG A 327 9.99 -9.83 16.81
CA ARG A 327 11.45 -9.66 16.74
C ARG A 327 11.85 -8.72 15.63
N ASP A 328 12.86 -7.90 15.89
CA ASP A 328 13.47 -7.01 14.90
C ASP A 328 12.41 -6.09 14.27
N ILE A 329 11.53 -5.54 15.11
CA ILE A 329 10.43 -4.67 14.67
C ILE A 329 10.85 -3.21 14.63
N GLU A 330 10.37 -2.49 13.62
CA GLU A 330 10.55 -1.05 13.48
C GLU A 330 9.18 -0.38 13.32
N ILE A 331 8.85 0.53 14.23
CA ILE A 331 7.65 1.36 14.16
C ILE A 331 8.11 2.82 14.19
N ARG A 332 8.15 3.48 13.04
CA ARG A 332 8.80 4.78 12.90
C ARG A 332 7.99 5.80 12.15
N ASN A 333 8.16 7.07 12.53
CA ASN A 333 7.63 8.21 11.78
C ASN A 333 6.12 8.11 11.51
N ASN A 334 5.34 7.43 12.36
CA ASN A 334 3.90 7.31 12.15
C ASN A 334 3.15 8.43 12.88
N LEU A 335 2.05 8.89 12.29
CA LEU A 335 1.06 9.74 12.94
C LEU A 335 -0.14 8.88 13.34
N VAL A 336 -0.43 8.78 14.63
CA VAL A 336 -1.55 8.01 15.19
C VAL A 336 -2.45 8.93 16.00
N VAL A 337 -3.67 9.14 15.52
CA VAL A 337 -4.65 10.07 16.09
C VAL A 337 -5.91 9.30 16.49
N VAL A 338 -5.98 8.88 17.77
CA VAL A 338 -7.05 8.01 18.29
C VAL A 338 -7.53 8.42 19.68
N ASP A 339 -8.79 8.12 20.00
CA ASP A 339 -9.43 8.33 21.32
C ASP A 339 -9.48 7.01 22.12
N HIS A 340 -8.54 6.11 21.83
CA HIS A 340 -8.36 4.86 22.54
C HIS A 340 -7.04 4.90 23.34
N HIS A 341 -6.94 4.07 24.37
CA HIS A 341 -5.72 4.01 25.17
C HIS A 341 -4.53 3.42 24.41
N HIS A 342 -4.76 2.38 23.61
CA HIS A 342 -3.78 1.79 22.71
C HIS A 342 -3.53 2.67 21.47
N GLY A 343 -2.61 3.63 21.57
CA GLY A 343 -2.08 4.36 20.41
C GLY A 343 -1.08 3.50 19.64
N ILE A 344 0.02 3.15 20.30
CA ILE A 344 0.94 2.10 19.83
C ILE A 344 1.15 1.15 21.00
N SER A 345 0.86 -0.13 20.83
CA SER A 345 0.98 -1.11 21.91
C SER A 345 1.54 -2.42 21.40
N ILE A 346 2.67 -2.83 21.98
CA ILE A 346 3.36 -4.08 21.64
C ILE A 346 3.55 -4.94 22.88
N TYR A 347 3.28 -6.24 22.74
CA TYR A 347 3.36 -7.22 23.82
C TYR A 347 4.36 -8.32 23.41
N GLY A 348 5.48 -8.45 24.12
CA GLY A 348 6.47 -9.49 23.84
C GLY A 348 7.46 -9.16 22.72
N ALA A 349 7.94 -7.93 22.68
CA ALA A 349 8.92 -7.47 21.71
C ALA A 349 10.36 -7.84 22.12
N ILE A 350 11.19 -8.24 21.16
CA ILE A 350 12.62 -8.52 21.36
C ILE A 350 13.41 -7.85 20.23
N ASN A 351 14.37 -6.99 20.58
CA ASN A 351 15.21 -6.26 19.62
C ASN A 351 14.35 -5.42 18.66
N GLY A 352 14.19 -4.13 18.92
CA GLY A 352 13.34 -3.32 18.04
C GLY A 352 13.35 -1.86 18.39
N VAL A 353 12.70 -1.06 17.54
CA VAL A 353 12.69 0.39 17.64
C VAL A 353 11.27 0.91 17.49
N ILE A 354 10.85 1.75 18.43
CA ILE A 354 9.66 2.59 18.34
C ILE A 354 10.15 4.04 18.41
N ALA A 355 10.25 4.72 17.27
CA ALA A 355 10.88 6.04 17.24
C ALA A 355 10.18 7.06 16.36
N ASN A 356 10.28 8.34 16.74
CA ASN A 356 9.79 9.47 15.93
C ASN A 356 8.29 9.41 15.60
N ASN A 357 7.48 8.71 16.41
CA ASN A 357 6.03 8.64 16.21
C ASN A 357 5.34 9.80 16.93
N THR A 358 4.28 10.33 16.32
CA THR A 358 3.33 11.26 16.97
C THR A 358 2.05 10.51 17.30
N VAL A 359 1.70 10.40 18.57
CA VAL A 359 0.59 9.59 19.08
C VAL A 359 -0.30 10.44 19.99
N VAL A 360 -1.41 10.92 19.46
CA VAL A 360 -2.18 12.04 20.05
C VAL A 360 -3.68 11.82 20.00
N HIS A 361 -4.41 12.52 20.87
CA HIS A 361 -5.86 12.45 20.91
C HIS A 361 -6.47 13.34 19.81
N PRO A 362 -7.54 12.90 19.10
CA PRO A 362 -8.19 13.69 18.06
C PRO A 362 -8.83 15.01 18.52
N SER A 363 -8.98 15.24 19.83
CA SER A 363 -9.64 16.45 20.33
C SER A 363 -8.71 17.67 20.36
N GLY A 364 -7.39 17.46 20.23
CA GLY A 364 -6.38 18.50 20.42
C GLY A 364 -6.25 19.01 21.87
N ASN A 365 -7.09 18.52 22.78
CA ASN A 365 -7.13 18.91 24.19
C ASN A 365 -6.24 18.01 25.04
N PRO A 366 -5.94 18.44 26.29
CA PRO A 366 -5.23 17.60 27.22
C PRO A 366 -5.92 16.29 27.51
N ALA A 367 -5.17 15.21 27.39
CA ALA A 367 -5.65 13.86 27.66
C ALA A 367 -4.54 12.99 28.26
N LYS A 368 -4.95 11.86 28.85
CA LYS A 368 -4.05 10.81 29.37
C LYS A 368 -3.87 9.64 28.40
N LEU A 369 -4.50 9.73 27.23
CA LEU A 369 -4.49 8.76 26.14
C LEU A 369 -4.41 9.51 24.82
N PRO A 370 -3.93 8.88 23.73
CA PRO A 370 -3.38 7.51 23.67
C PRO A 370 -1.98 7.38 24.28
N TRP A 371 -1.59 6.16 24.64
CA TRP A 371 -0.23 5.85 25.05
C TRP A 371 0.58 5.11 23.98
N ILE A 372 1.91 5.20 24.12
CA ILE A 372 2.85 4.21 23.61
C ILE A 372 3.14 3.21 24.73
N SER A 373 3.00 1.91 24.49
CA SER A 373 3.26 0.88 25.49
C SER A 373 4.04 -0.32 24.99
N VAL A 374 4.98 -0.78 25.83
CA VAL A 374 5.80 -1.98 25.62
C VAL A 374 5.59 -2.91 26.80
N ASN A 375 4.76 -3.94 26.62
CA ASN A 375 4.38 -4.84 27.71
C ASN A 375 5.05 -6.21 27.54
N PRO A 376 5.14 -7.01 28.61
CA PRO A 376 5.44 -8.44 28.47
C PRO A 376 4.46 -9.11 27.51
N HIS A 377 4.90 -10.20 26.90
CA HIS A 377 4.00 -11.13 26.20
C HIS A 377 2.89 -11.59 27.16
N LYS A 378 1.71 -11.94 26.63
CA LYS A 378 0.57 -12.40 27.45
C LYS A 378 0.87 -13.65 28.31
N ASN A 379 1.94 -14.39 28.03
CA ASN A 379 2.43 -15.51 28.86
C ASN A 379 3.44 -15.07 29.95
N GLY A 380 3.64 -13.77 30.15
CA GLY A 380 4.57 -13.22 31.13
C GLY A 380 6.02 -13.02 30.64
N THR A 381 6.38 -13.53 29.44
CA THR A 381 7.74 -13.32 28.91
C THR A 381 8.02 -11.83 28.71
N PRO A 382 9.06 -11.24 29.31
CA PRO A 382 9.30 -9.80 29.23
C PRO A 382 9.69 -9.39 27.81
N SER A 383 9.30 -8.17 27.44
CA SER A 383 9.92 -7.48 26.30
C SER A 383 11.36 -7.08 26.66
N ARG A 384 12.29 -7.11 25.71
CA ARG A 384 13.71 -6.78 25.95
C ARG A 384 14.38 -6.15 24.74
N ASN A 385 15.40 -5.34 24.99
CA ASN A 385 16.20 -4.65 23.97
C ASN A 385 15.34 -3.83 23.00
N ILE A 386 14.38 -3.07 23.54
CA ILE A 386 13.52 -2.19 22.74
C ILE A 386 13.94 -0.76 22.98
N GLU A 387 14.32 -0.07 21.91
CA GLU A 387 14.52 1.37 21.93
C GLU A 387 13.18 2.08 21.75
N VAL A 388 12.84 2.97 22.68
CA VAL A 388 11.70 3.87 22.57
C VAL A 388 12.23 5.28 22.68
N SER A 389 12.35 5.98 21.56
CA SER A 389 13.07 7.27 21.49
C SER A 389 12.41 8.28 20.55
N HIS A 390 12.55 9.56 20.84
CA HIS A 390 12.10 10.70 20.02
C HIS A 390 10.60 10.65 19.67
N ASN A 391 9.78 9.94 20.45
CA ASN A 391 8.35 9.93 20.25
C ASN A 391 7.70 11.13 20.93
N LEU A 392 6.54 11.50 20.40
CA LEU A 392 5.64 12.48 20.98
C LEU A 392 4.30 11.82 21.25
N ALA A 393 3.99 11.51 22.51
CA ALA A 393 2.78 10.77 22.87
C ALA A 393 2.06 11.39 24.08
N MET A 394 0.74 11.18 24.21
CA MET A 394 0.01 11.69 25.39
C MET A 394 0.44 10.99 26.69
N ALA A 395 0.90 9.75 26.59
CA ALA A 395 1.45 8.99 27.70
C ALA A 395 2.39 7.85 27.25
N TYR A 396 3.21 7.36 28.18
CA TYR A 396 4.04 6.16 28.02
C TYR A 396 3.68 5.17 29.12
N LYS A 397 3.59 3.88 28.77
CA LYS A 397 3.26 2.81 29.73
C LYS A 397 4.22 1.64 29.57
N SER A 398 4.75 1.15 30.69
CA SER A 398 5.72 0.04 30.71
C SER A 398 6.99 0.34 29.89
N VAL A 399 7.34 1.62 29.76
CA VAL A 399 8.58 2.09 29.12
C VAL A 399 9.44 2.72 30.23
N PRO A 400 10.47 2.02 30.72
CA PRO A 400 11.39 2.55 31.73
C PRO A 400 12.04 3.85 31.24
N ASP A 401 12.15 4.84 32.12
CA ASP A 401 12.78 6.13 31.84
C ASP A 401 12.33 6.80 30.53
N ALA A 402 11.06 6.62 30.16
CA ALA A 402 10.52 7.08 28.87
C ALA A 402 10.84 8.55 28.56
N LEU A 403 10.83 9.42 29.58
CA LEU A 403 11.06 10.85 29.42
C LEU A 403 12.52 11.23 29.14
N ALA A 404 13.47 10.30 29.27
CA ALA A 404 14.87 10.56 28.96
C ALA A 404 15.10 10.80 27.46
N GLN A 405 14.26 10.20 26.60
CA GLN A 405 14.40 10.30 25.14
C GLN A 405 13.08 10.66 24.43
N ASN A 406 11.98 10.86 25.16
CA ASN A 406 10.67 11.10 24.54
C ASN A 406 9.95 12.30 25.17
N THR A 407 9.04 12.89 24.39
CA THR A 407 8.24 14.04 24.82
C THR A 407 6.81 13.62 25.10
N VAL A 408 6.22 14.19 26.17
CA VAL A 408 4.80 14.04 26.48
C VAL A 408 4.01 15.16 25.80
N ALA A 409 3.10 14.77 24.91
CA ALA A 409 2.28 15.65 24.09
C ALA A 409 1.05 16.20 24.83
N ARG A 410 1.15 16.56 26.12
CA ARG A 410 -0.04 16.83 26.96
C ARG A 410 -0.96 17.91 26.38
N PHE A 411 -0.44 18.86 25.61
CA PHE A 411 -1.23 19.93 24.99
C PHE A 411 -0.95 19.97 23.48
N PRO A 412 -1.56 19.10 22.65
CA PRO A 412 -1.26 19.06 21.22
C PRO A 412 -1.43 20.42 20.52
N ALA A 413 -2.43 21.22 20.93
CA ALA A 413 -2.65 22.58 20.40
C ALA A 413 -1.50 23.57 20.65
N GLN A 414 -0.59 23.30 21.59
CA GLN A 414 0.62 24.10 21.82
C GLN A 414 1.81 23.62 20.98
N LEU A 415 1.71 22.42 20.40
CA LEU A 415 2.79 21.78 19.64
C LEU A 415 2.58 21.91 18.14
N PHE A 416 1.32 21.90 17.71
CA PHE A 416 0.93 21.82 16.31
C PHE A 416 0.05 22.99 15.88
N GLU A 417 0.08 23.28 14.58
CA GLU A 417 -0.64 24.41 13.96
C GLU A 417 -2.15 24.37 14.22
N ASN A 418 -2.80 23.25 13.90
CA ASN A 418 -4.25 23.09 14.12
C ASN A 418 -4.64 21.61 14.24
N PRO A 419 -4.29 20.94 15.35
CA PRO A 419 -4.50 19.50 15.51
C PRO A 419 -5.99 19.13 15.53
N ALA A 420 -6.88 20.04 15.94
CA ALA A 420 -8.34 19.81 15.92
C ALA A 420 -8.91 19.78 14.48
N ALA A 421 -8.27 20.47 13.54
CA ALA A 421 -8.58 20.37 12.10
C ALA A 421 -7.72 19.33 11.37
N GLY A 422 -6.86 18.61 12.11
CA GLY A 422 -5.97 17.60 11.57
C GLY A 422 -4.66 18.12 10.98
N ASP A 423 -4.26 19.34 11.31
CA ASP A 423 -2.93 19.87 10.95
C ASP A 423 -1.95 19.62 12.10
N PHE A 424 -1.12 18.60 11.94
CA PHE A 424 -0.08 18.17 12.88
C PHE A 424 1.32 18.66 12.47
N ARG A 425 1.41 19.70 11.63
CA ARG A 425 2.70 20.37 11.41
C ARG A 425 3.14 21.07 12.70
N PRO A 426 4.42 20.97 13.09
CA PRO A 426 4.96 21.73 14.21
C PRO A 426 4.68 23.21 14.05
N ARG A 427 4.29 23.88 15.14
CA ARG A 427 4.17 25.34 15.10
C ARG A 427 5.54 25.98 14.88
N PRO A 428 5.66 27.02 14.04
CA PRO A 428 6.91 27.76 13.85
C PRO A 428 7.48 28.35 15.14
N ASP A 429 6.61 28.72 16.07
CA ASP A 429 6.93 29.27 17.40
C ASP A 429 6.86 28.20 18.52
N GLY A 430 6.61 26.94 18.16
CA GLY A 430 6.40 25.85 19.09
C GLY A 430 7.71 25.29 19.67
N PRO A 431 7.60 24.48 20.74
CA PRO A 431 8.77 23.82 21.33
C PRO A 431 9.33 22.71 20.43
N LEU A 432 8.56 22.25 19.44
CA LEU A 432 9.00 21.30 18.43
C LEU A 432 9.78 22.05 17.35
N ARG A 433 11.11 22.09 17.46
CA ARG A 433 11.97 22.71 16.44
C ARG A 433 12.13 21.77 15.26
N VAL A 434 11.77 22.23 14.06
CA VAL A 434 12.07 21.54 12.80
C VAL A 434 13.59 21.44 12.66
N GLY A 435 14.14 20.23 12.56
CA GLY A 435 15.56 19.97 12.29
C GLY A 435 16.52 19.88 13.50
N GLN A 436 16.03 19.62 14.73
CA GLN A 436 16.89 19.56 15.93
C GLN A 436 17.01 18.19 16.64
N GLU A 437 16.63 17.07 16.03
CA GLU A 437 16.88 15.74 16.64
C GLU A 437 17.35 14.72 15.60
N GLY A 438 18.48 14.06 15.89
CA GLY A 438 19.14 13.10 14.99
C GLY A 438 20.60 12.78 15.36
N ALA A 439 21.20 13.53 16.29
CA ALA A 439 22.62 13.37 16.64
C ALA A 439 22.97 12.01 17.29
N ASN A 440 21.99 11.21 17.74
CA ASN A 440 22.25 9.88 18.33
C ASN A 440 21.61 8.71 17.56
N LEU A 441 21.04 8.94 16.37
CA LEU A 441 20.52 7.85 15.55
C LEU A 441 21.66 7.08 14.85
N PRO A 442 21.62 5.74 14.80
CA PRO A 442 22.49 4.93 13.93
C PRO A 442 22.47 5.44 12.48
N ALA A 443 23.60 5.37 11.77
CA ALA A 443 23.79 5.96 10.44
C ALA A 443 22.67 5.71 9.39
N PRO A 444 22.01 4.53 9.29
CA PRO A 444 20.92 4.32 8.33
C PRO A 444 19.64 5.14 8.62
N LEU A 445 19.52 5.69 9.84
CA LEU A 445 18.31 6.31 10.37
C LEU A 445 18.36 7.84 10.33
N ARG A 446 19.56 8.41 10.13
CA ARG A 446 19.77 9.87 10.01
C ARG A 446 19.37 10.44 8.65
N ASP A 447 19.34 9.61 7.61
CA ASP A 447 19.14 10.07 6.23
C ASP A 447 17.69 9.90 5.73
N GLN A 448 16.74 9.55 6.61
CA GLN A 448 15.34 9.41 6.24
C GLN A 448 14.56 10.72 6.42
N PRO A 449 13.70 11.09 5.45
CA PRO A 449 12.86 12.27 5.57
C PRO A 449 11.78 12.11 6.65
N ASP A 450 11.36 13.21 7.25
CA ASP A 450 10.26 13.29 8.20
C ASP A 450 8.89 13.04 7.55
N LEU A 451 7.81 13.16 8.34
CA LEU A 451 6.43 13.00 7.87
C LEU A 451 6.03 13.97 6.74
N THR A 452 6.78 15.04 6.51
CA THR A 452 6.57 16.04 5.45
C THR A 452 7.45 15.81 4.22
N GLY A 453 8.33 14.80 4.24
CA GLY A 453 9.28 14.55 3.17
C GLY A 453 10.58 15.38 3.29
N LEU A 454 10.78 16.11 4.39
CA LEU A 454 11.98 16.93 4.59
C LEU A 454 13.10 16.11 5.24
N PRO A 455 14.36 16.21 4.74
CA PRO A 455 15.50 15.54 5.38
C PRO A 455 15.72 16.07 6.80
N GLN A 456 16.02 15.17 7.75
CA GLN A 456 16.39 15.57 9.12
C GLN A 456 17.71 16.34 9.08
N GLN A 457 17.68 17.66 9.28
CA GLN A 457 18.88 18.48 9.21
C GLN A 457 19.83 18.23 10.39
N ARG A 458 21.14 18.32 10.12
CA ARG A 458 22.19 18.32 11.15
C ARG A 458 22.20 19.67 11.87
N SER A 459 22.28 19.67 13.20
CA SER A 459 22.88 20.81 13.89
C SER A 459 24.41 20.71 13.77
N PRO A 460 25.14 21.84 13.61
CA PRO A 460 26.60 21.87 13.61
C PRO A 460 27.20 21.40 14.94
#